data_AF-X1ITA1-F1
#
_entry.id   AF-X1ITA1-F1
#
_cell.length_a   1.000
_cell.length_b   1.000
_cell.length_c   1.000
_cell.angle_alpha   90.00
_cell.angle_beta   90.00
_cell.angle_gamma   90.00
#
_symmetry.space_group_name_H-M   'P 1'
#
loop_
_entity.id
_entity.type
_entity.pdbx_description
1 polymer ?
#
loop_
_entity_poly.entity_id
_entity_poly.type
_entity_poly.pdbx_seq_one_letter_code
_entity_poly.pdbx_strand_id
1 'polypeptide(L)' 'MSDEQIHQELEALERRVFDLRTQAETEELQVPSELGKARRDIARMRTILRGRELVRLAEHAAAGEEQATQ' A
#
# COMPACT_ATOMS: atom_id res chain seq x y z
N MET A 1 -0.59 -2.72 13.35
CA MET A 1 -0.16 -1.98 12.16
C MET A 1 -1.05 -0.75 11.99
N SER A 2 -0.60 0.38 12.54
CA SER A 2 -1.25 1.68 12.33
C SER A 2 -1.13 2.10 10.86
N ASP A 3 -1.96 3.05 10.43
CA ASP A 3 -1.89 3.60 9.06
C ASP A 3 -0.48 4.12 8.76
N GLU A 4 0.14 4.79 9.73
CA GLU A 4 1.51 5.34 9.60
C GLU A 4 2.59 4.26 9.47
N GLN A 5 2.49 3.14 10.20
CA GLN A 5 3.39 2.01 10.01
C GLN A 5 3.27 1.41 8.62
N ILE A 6 2.05 1.34 8.07
CA ILE A 6 1.84 0.84 6.70
C ILE A 6 2.48 1.79 5.68
N HIS A 7 2.38 3.11 5.89
CA HIS A 7 3.03 4.09 5.02
C HIS A 7 4.55 3.99 5.04
N GLN A 8 5.15 3.86 6.23
CA GLN A 8 6.60 3.67 6.38
C GLN A 8 7.08 2.39 5.68
N GLU A 9 6.33 1.30 5.80
CA GLU A 9 6.68 0.04 5.16
C GLU A 9 6.48 0.09 3.64
N LEU A 10 5.51 0.87 3.16
CA LEU A 10 5.32 1.15 1.74
C LEU A 10 6.55 1.84 1.14
N GLU A 11 7.06 2.87 1.81
CA GLU A 11 8.24 3.62 1.38
C GLU A 11 9.48 2.73 1.34
N ALA A 12 9.66 1.87 2.35
CA ALA A 12 10.75 0.90 2.39
C ALA A 12 10.66 -0.11 1.22
N LEU A 13 9.46 -0.61 0.90
CA LEU A 13 9.24 -1.52 -0.22
C LEU A 13 9.47 -0.85 -1.58
N GLU A 14 9.04 0.40 -1.74
CA GLU A 14 9.28 1.17 -2.97
C GLU A 14 10.77 1.40 -3.21
N ARG A 15 11.52 1.73 -2.16
CA ARG A 15 12.97 1.85 -2.26
C ARG A 15 13.63 0.52 -2.61
N ARG A 16 13.19 -0.58 -1.99
CA ARG A 16 13.66 -1.93 -2.33
C ARG A 16 13.39 -2.29 -3.80
N VAL A 17 12.23 -1.91 -4.36
CA VAL A 17 11.93 -2.12 -5.78
C VAL A 17 12.88 -1.30 -6.67
N PHE A 18 13.20 -0.06 -6.29
CA PHE A 18 14.14 0.77 -7.02
C PHE A 18 15.56 0.19 -7.01
N ASP A 19 16.04 -0.25 -5.84
CA ASP A 19 17.35 -0.88 -5.69
C ASP A 19 17.43 -2.17 -6.49
N LEU A 20 16.40 -3.02 -6.43
CA LEU A 20 16.30 -4.26 -7.20
C LEU A 20 16.28 -4.03 -8.71
N ARG A 21 15.65 -2.95 -9.18
CA ARG A 21 15.67 -2.57 -10.61
C ARG A 21 17.06 -2.15 -11.04
N THR A 22 17.72 -1.31 -10.24
CA THR A 22 19.07 -0.82 -10.52
C THR A 22 20.07 -1.97 -10.54
N GLN A 23 19.95 -2.93 -9.60
CA GLN A 23 20.77 -4.15 -9.56
C GLN A 23 20.49 -5.09 -10.75
N ALA A 24 19.26 -5.13 -11.26
CA ALA A 24 18.90 -5.95 -12.40
C ALA A 24 19.54 -5.45 -13.72
N GLU A 25 19.88 -4.17 -13.82
CA GLU A 25 20.55 -3.59 -15.00
C GLU A 25 22.05 -3.91 -15.06
N THR A 26 22.67 -4.29 -13.94
CA THR A 26 24.13 -4.46 -13.80
C THR A 26 24.63 -5.91 -13.93
N GLU A 27 23.92 -6.78 -14.65
CA GLU A 27 24.40 -8.10 -15.12
C GLU A 27 24.37 -9.33 -14.18
N GLU A 28 23.62 -9.35 -13.08
CA GLU A 28 23.28 -10.66 -12.46
C GLU A 28 21.87 -10.66 -11.88
N LEU A 29 20.95 -11.19 -12.68
CA LEU A 29 19.52 -11.28 -12.39
C LEU A 29 19.27 -12.35 -11.32
N GLN A 30 19.75 -12.13 -10.09
CA GLN A 30 19.70 -13.17 -9.08
C GLN A 30 18.28 -13.46 -8.60
N VAL A 31 17.31 -12.52 -8.64
CA VAL A 31 15.94 -12.86 -8.22
C VAL A 31 14.83 -11.96 -8.81
N PRO A 32 14.37 -12.19 -10.06
CA PRO A 32 13.15 -11.54 -10.59
C PRO A 32 11.90 -11.87 -9.74
N SER A 33 11.93 -12.98 -8.99
CA SER A 33 10.89 -13.35 -8.02
C SER A 33 10.75 -12.33 -6.89
N GLU A 34 11.85 -11.76 -6.37
CA GLU A 34 11.79 -10.80 -5.25
C GLU A 34 11.17 -9.47 -5.69
N LEU A 35 11.45 -9.03 -6.92
CA LEU A 35 10.77 -7.87 -7.52
C LEU A 35 9.25 -8.11 -7.61
N GLY A 36 8.85 -9.31 -8.04
CA GLY A 36 7.45 -9.72 -8.11
C GLY A 36 6.76 -9.78 -6.74
N LYS A 37 7.46 -10.26 -5.71
CA LYS A 37 6.97 -10.27 -4.32
C LYS A 37 6.81 -8.85 -3.78
N ALA A 38 7.84 -8.02 -3.88
CA ALA A 38 7.80 -6.64 -3.39
C ALA A 38 6.65 -5.83 -4.02
N ARG A 39 6.41 -5.97 -5.34
CA ARG A 39 5.27 -5.35 -6.00
C ARG A 39 3.92 -5.84 -5.49
N ARG A 40 3.80 -7.14 -5.18
CA ARG A 40 2.57 -7.72 -4.60
C ARG A 40 2.34 -7.23 -3.18
N ASP A 41 3.39 -7.08 -2.39
CA ASP A 41 3.29 -6.60 -1.01
C ASP A 41 2.86 -5.13 -0.98
N ILE A 42 3.43 -4.29 -1.86
CA ILE A 42 2.98 -2.90 -2.05
C ILE A 42 1.49 -2.84 -2.42
N ALA A 43 1.05 -3.68 -3.36
CA ALA A 43 -0.36 -3.72 -3.77
C ALA A 43 -1.27 -4.11 -2.59
N ARG A 44 -0.88 -5.12 -1.80
CA ARG A 44 -1.63 -5.55 -0.62
C ARG A 44 -1.76 -4.44 0.41
N MET A 45 -0.68 -3.74 0.71
CA MET A 45 -0.67 -2.62 1.66
C MET A 45 -1.56 -1.47 1.20
N ARG A 46 -1.49 -1.11 -0.09
CA ARG A 46 -2.38 -0.10 -0.70
C ARG A 46 -3.85 -0.50 -0.59
N THR A 47 -4.19 -1.76 -0.83
CA THR A 47 -5.56 -2.27 -0.69
C THR A 47 -6.07 -2.16 0.74
N ILE A 48 -5.21 -2.45 1.74
CA ILE A 48 -5.60 -2.32 3.16
C ILE A 48 -5.87 -0.85 3.51
N LEU A 49 -4.99 0.07 3.11
CA LEU A 49 -5.18 1.50 3.34
C LEU A 49 -6.47 2.00 2.67
N ARG A 50 -6.70 1.62 1.41
CA ARG A 50 -7.92 1.98 0.69
C ARG A 50 -9.17 1.38 1.33
N GLY A 51 -9.11 0.13 1.81
CA GLY A 51 -10.19 -0.50 2.52
C GLY A 51 -10.58 0.27 3.79
N ARG A 52 -9.57 0.71 4.57
CA ARG A 52 -9.79 1.54 5.77
C ARG A 52 -10.41 2.90 5.43
N GLU A 53 -9.93 3.53 4.35
CA GLU A 53 -10.48 4.79 3.85
C GLU A 53 -11.95 4.64 3.43
N LEU A 54 -12.28 3.57 2.69
CA LEU A 54 -13.67 3.31 2.27
C LEU A 54 -14.61 3.07 3.45
N VAL A 55 -14.16 2.38 4.50
CA VAL A 55 -14.95 2.20 5.73
C VAL A 55 -15.20 3.55 6.40
N ARG A 56 -14.16 4.38 6.58
CA ARG A 56 -14.33 5.74 7.14
C ARG A 56 -15.27 6.60 6.29
N LEU A 57 -15.19 6.51 4.96
CA LEU A 57 -16.08 7.24 4.05
C LEU A 57 -17.53 6.74 4.16
N ALA A 58 -17.74 5.43 4.30
CA ALA A 58 -19.06 4.85 4.49
C ALA A 58 -19.67 5.26 5.85
N GLU A 59 -18.88 5.27 6.92
CA GLU A 59 -19.29 5.77 8.24
C GLU A 59 -19.67 7.26 8.18
N HIS A 60 -18.87 8.07 7.50
CA HIS A 60 -19.16 9.49 7.31
C HIS A 60 -20.42 9.74 6.48
N ALA A 61 -20.67 8.92 5.46
CA ALA A 61 -21.88 8.99 4.65
C ALA A 61 -23.13 8.63 5.47
N ALA A 62 -23.06 7.57 6.29
CA ALA A 62 -24.15 7.18 7.17
C ALA A 62 -24.45 8.24 8.25
N ALA A 63 -23.42 8.87 8.82
CA ALA A 63 -23.59 9.94 9.80
C ALA A 63 -24.23 11.21 9.20
N GLY A 64 -24.05 11.46 7.89
CA GLY A 64 -24.68 12.57 7.19
C GLY A 64 -26.19 12.42 7.00
N GLU A 65 -26.71 11.19 6.94
CA GLU A 65 -28.14 10.91 6.79
C GLU A 65 -28.91 11.11 8.11
N GLU A 66 -28.27 10.84 9.25
CA GLU A 66 -28.86 11.05 10.58
C GLU A 66 -29.04 12.54 10.93
N GLN A 67 -28.17 13.42 10.42
CA GLN A 67 -28.28 14.87 10.65
C GLN A 67 -29.31 15.57 9.76
N ALA A 68 -29.72 14.95 8.65
CA ALA A 68 -30.74 15.52 7.75
C ALA A 68 -32.18 15.22 8.21
N THR A 69 -32.36 14.34 9.20
CA THR A 69 -33.68 13.89 9.69
C THR A 69 -34.06 14.50 11.05
N GLN A 70 -33.22 15.39 11.60
CA GLN A 70 -33.47 16.10 12.86
C GLN A 70 -33.83 17.56 12.65
#